data_AF-A0A0F2L6M4-F1
#
_entry.id   AF-A0A0F2L6M4-F1
#
_cell.length_a   1.000
_cell.length_b   1.000
_cell.length_c   1.000
_cell.angle_alpha   90.00
_cell.angle_beta   90.00
_cell.angle_gamma   90.00
#
_symmetry.space_group_name_H-M   'P 1'
#
loop_
_entity.id
_entity.type
_entity.pdbx_description
1 polymer ?
#
loop_
_entity_poly.entity_id
_entity_poly.type
_entity_poly.pdbx_seq_one_letter_code
_entity_poly.pdbx_strand_id
1 'polypeptide(L)'
;MLGDAQNARLVVTKIPLDVAKQLLAGGNFVSAIGHAATADLLTRLLGVQVPMNRVAIKLNPGDAVLVFQLRGRLPEGAVIQNPEELEKIGYDFWLVQLE
;
A
#
# COMPACT_ATOMS: atom_id res chain seq x y z
N MET A 1 11.10 1.36 6.97
CA MET A 1 10.77 2.47 6.07
C MET A 1 11.74 3.63 6.25
N LEU A 2 11.91 4.20 7.45
CA LEU A 2 12.69 5.44 7.63
C LEU A 2 14.21 5.27 7.78
N GLY A 3 14.74 4.05 7.60
CA GLY A 3 16.18 3.79 7.65
C GLY A 3 16.83 4.26 8.95
N ASP A 4 17.97 4.93 8.81
CA ASP A 4 18.81 5.46 9.91
C ASP A 4 18.62 6.98 10.09
N ALA A 5 17.53 7.54 9.56
CA ALA A 5 17.26 8.97 9.62
C ALA A 5 17.08 9.44 11.07
N GLN A 6 17.86 10.44 11.49
CA GLN A 6 17.69 11.06 12.82
C GLN A 6 16.45 11.95 12.88
N ASN A 7 16.08 12.58 11.75
CA ASN A 7 14.88 13.38 11.57
C ASN A 7 14.32 13.14 10.16
N ALA A 8 13.00 13.14 10.02
CA ALA A 8 12.30 13.02 8.74
C ALA A 8 10.95 13.74 8.82
N ARG A 9 10.54 14.40 7.73
CA ARG A 9 9.18 14.95 7.60
C ARG A 9 8.43 14.12 6.57
N LEU A 10 7.23 13.68 6.94
CA LEU A 10 6.35 12.95 6.05
C LEU A 10 5.10 13.78 5.81
N VAL A 11 4.73 13.93 4.54
CA VAL A 11 3.41 14.41 4.16
C VAL A 11 2.55 13.20 3.84
N VAL A 12 1.41 13.09 4.53
CA VAL A 12 0.48 11.98 4.40
C VAL A 12 -0.86 12.52 3.96
N THR A 13 -1.32 12.10 2.78
CA THR A 13 -2.55 12.59 2.17
C THR A 13 -3.46 11.43 1.82
N LYS A 14 -4.73 11.48 2.28
CA LYS A 14 -5.74 10.50 1.87
C LYS A 14 -6.10 10.77 0.41
N ILE A 15 -6.07 9.73 -0.43
CA ILE A 15 -6.40 9.85 -1.84
C ILE A 15 -7.55 8.90 -2.22
N PRO A 16 -8.38 9.26 -3.20
CA PRO A 16 -9.40 8.35 -3.73
C PRO A 16 -8.76 7.26 -4.60
N LEU A 17 -9.48 6.14 -4.80
CA LEU A 17 -9.05 5.01 -5.61
C LEU A 17 -8.65 5.41 -7.04
N ASP A 18 -9.37 6.35 -7.66
CA ASP A 18 -9.08 6.77 -9.04
C ASP A 18 -7.73 7.49 -9.16
N VAL A 19 -7.32 8.24 -8.13
CA VAL A 19 -5.98 8.84 -8.08
C VAL A 19 -4.92 7.75 -7.89
N ALA A 20 -5.18 6.76 -7.05
CA ALA A 20 -4.28 5.61 -6.87
C ALA A 20 -4.07 4.83 -8.18
N LYS A 21 -5.14 4.61 -8.96
CA LYS A 21 -5.08 4.01 -10.31
C LYS A 21 -4.19 4.83 -11.24
N GLN A 22 -4.41 6.15 -11.30
CA GLN A 22 -3.62 7.04 -12.16
C GLN A 22 -2.13 7.03 -11.80
N LEU A 23 -1.80 7.05 -10.51
CA LEU A 23 -0.41 7.00 -10.04
C LEU A 23 0.31 5.71 -10.49
N LEU A 24 -0.41 4.59 -10.58
CA LEU A 24 0.17 3.28 -10.89
C LEU A 24 -0.08 2.79 -12.32
N ALA A 25 -0.82 3.54 -13.14
CA ALA A 25 -1.23 3.13 -14.49
C ALA A 25 -0.05 2.78 -15.42
N GLY A 26 1.14 3.36 -15.19
CA GLY A 26 2.36 3.06 -15.95
C GLY A 26 3.15 1.85 -15.45
N GLY A 27 2.72 1.18 -14.37
CA GLY A 27 3.41 0.02 -13.79
C GLY A 27 4.78 0.32 -13.18
N ASN A 28 5.18 1.59 -13.12
CA ASN A 28 6.48 2.00 -12.58
C ASN A 28 6.42 2.15 -11.06
N PHE A 29 6.39 1.02 -10.35
CA PHE A 29 6.42 0.96 -8.90
C PHE A 29 7.06 -0.34 -8.41
N VAL A 30 7.49 -0.34 -7.15
CA VAL A 30 7.92 -1.55 -6.45
C VAL A 30 6.81 -1.95 -5.49
N SER A 31 6.22 -3.13 -5.68
CA SER A 31 5.32 -3.69 -4.67
C SER A 31 6.10 -4.13 -3.44
N ALA A 32 5.60 -3.76 -2.26
CA ALA A 32 6.06 -4.27 -0.97
C ALA A 32 4.92 -4.98 -0.21
N ILE A 33 3.92 -5.49 -0.94
CA ILE A 33 2.75 -6.14 -0.36
C ILE A 33 3.13 -7.52 0.19
N GLY A 34 2.90 -7.73 1.49
CA GLY A 34 3.32 -8.94 2.20
C GLY A 34 2.31 -10.10 2.25
N HIS A 35 1.11 -9.94 1.68
CA HIS A 35 0.04 -10.94 1.72
C HIS A 35 -0.61 -11.12 0.34
N ALA A 36 -0.83 -12.38 -0.06
CA ALA A 36 -1.39 -12.72 -1.37
C ALA A 36 -2.79 -12.13 -1.59
N ALA A 37 -3.72 -12.28 -0.62
CA ALA A 37 -5.07 -11.76 -0.75
C ALA A 37 -5.11 -10.23 -0.97
N THR A 38 -4.20 -9.49 -0.33
CA THR A 38 -4.06 -8.04 -0.52
C THR A 38 -3.52 -7.71 -1.91
N ALA A 39 -2.52 -8.46 -2.39
CA ALA A 39 -1.96 -8.30 -3.73
C ALA A 39 -3.00 -8.58 -4.82
N ASP A 40 -3.79 -9.64 -4.66
CA ASP A 40 -4.88 -10.01 -5.56
C ASP A 40 -5.98 -8.96 -5.58
N LEU A 41 -6.41 -8.48 -4.40
CA LEU A 41 -7.39 -7.40 -4.30
C LEU A 41 -6.90 -6.14 -5.01
N LEU A 42 -5.67 -5.70 -4.70
CA LEU A 42 -5.10 -4.49 -5.29
C LEU A 42 -4.93 -4.61 -6.80
N THR A 43 -4.57 -5.79 -7.30
CA THR A 43 -4.49 -6.06 -8.75
C THR A 43 -5.85 -5.82 -9.43
N ARG A 44 -6.93 -6.33 -8.83
CA ARG A 44 -8.30 -6.14 -9.35
C ARG A 44 -8.75 -4.68 -9.27
N LEU A 45 -8.50 -4.03 -8.13
CA LEU A 45 -8.93 -2.66 -7.88
C LEU A 45 -8.20 -1.62 -8.74
N LEU A 46 -6.88 -1.79 -8.89
CA LEU A 46 -6.02 -0.82 -9.55
C LEU A 46 -5.92 -1.05 -11.06
N GLY A 47 -6.29 -2.25 -11.54
CA GLY A 47 -6.21 -2.61 -12.96
C GLY A 47 -4.78 -2.81 -13.47
N VAL A 48 -3.81 -2.96 -12.57
CA VAL A 48 -2.40 -3.23 -12.85
C VAL A 48 -1.92 -4.40 -12.00
N GLN A 49 -0.94 -5.16 -12.49
CA GLN A 49 -0.40 -6.29 -11.73
C GLN A 49 0.33 -5.80 -10.46
N VAL A 50 -0.18 -6.16 -9.29
CA VAL A 50 0.46 -5.90 -7.99
C VAL A 50 0.98 -7.22 -7.44
N PRO A 51 2.28 -7.55 -7.62
CA PRO A 51 2.81 -8.82 -7.12
C PRO A 51 2.89 -8.83 -5.59
N MET A 52 2.65 -9.98 -4.97
CA MET A 52 3.06 -10.20 -3.58
C MET A 52 4.58 -10.18 -3.52
N ASN A 53 5.12 -9.29 -2.70
CA ASN A 53 6.56 -9.13 -2.52
C ASN A 53 6.83 -8.68 -1.08
N ARG A 54 7.06 -9.65 -0.19
CA ARG A 54 7.27 -9.42 1.24
C ARG A 54 8.72 -9.01 1.49
N VAL A 55 9.00 -7.73 1.27
CA VAL A 55 10.34 -7.14 1.46
C VAL A 55 10.28 -5.93 2.38
N ALA A 56 11.37 -5.68 3.10
CA ALA A 56 11.54 -4.43 3.81
C ALA A 56 11.92 -3.32 2.83
N ILE A 57 11.25 -2.17 2.93
CA ILE A 57 11.58 -0.97 2.15
C ILE A 57 12.24 0.10 3.03
N LYS A 58 13.15 0.86 2.41
CA LYS A 58 13.71 2.11 2.93
C LYS A 58 13.32 3.23 1.98
N LEU A 59 12.85 4.35 2.53
CA LEU A 59 12.50 5.55 1.78
C LEU A 59 13.73 6.43 1.64
N ASN A 60 13.96 6.91 0.43
CA ASN A 60 14.94 7.92 0.09
C ASN A 60 14.23 9.23 -0.27
N PRO A 61 14.92 10.38 -0.21
CA PRO A 61 14.38 11.65 -0.67
C PRO A 61 13.85 11.53 -2.12
N GLY A 62 12.61 11.96 -2.34
CA GLY A 62 11.92 11.83 -3.62
C GLY A 62 11.07 10.57 -3.78
N ASP A 63 11.19 9.59 -2.88
CA ASP A 63 10.30 8.43 -2.88
C ASP A 63 8.88 8.81 -2.43
N ALA A 64 7.89 8.16 -3.05
CA ALA A 64 6.50 8.20 -2.64
C ALA A 64 5.99 6.78 -2.38
N VAL A 65 5.13 6.63 -1.37
CA VAL A 65 4.51 5.36 -1.02
C VAL A 65 3.01 5.47 -1.17
N LEU A 66 2.43 4.58 -1.97
CA LEU A 66 1.00 4.31 -1.91
C LEU A 66 0.73 3.27 -0.82
N VAL A 67 -0.02 3.66 0.19
CA VAL A 67 -0.40 2.80 1.31
C VAL A 67 -1.86 2.38 1.15
N PHE A 68 -2.10 1.07 1.18
CA PHE A 68 -3.41 0.46 1.38
C PHE A 68 -3.61 0.18 2.87
N GLN A 69 -4.54 0.88 3.50
CA GLN A 69 -4.80 0.75 4.94
C GLN A 69 -6.21 0.20 5.18
N LEU A 70 -6.31 -0.90 5.92
CA LEU A 70 -7.61 -1.42 6.38
C LEU A 70 -8.21 -0.50 7.45
N ARG A 71 -9.53 -0.29 7.43
CA ARG A 71 -10.26 0.52 8.42
C ARG A 71 -10.53 -0.22 9.73
N GLY A 72 -10.18 -1.51 9.81
CA GLY A 72 -10.32 -2.34 10.98
C GLY A 72 -9.01 -3.03 11.35
N ARG A 73 -8.88 -3.40 12.63
CA ARG A 73 -7.75 -4.18 13.13
C ARG A 73 -8.09 -5.67 13.04
N LEU A 74 -7.17 -6.44 12.46
CA LEU A 74 -7.27 -7.89 12.47
C LEU A 74 -6.84 -8.47 13.83
N PRO A 75 -7.38 -9.63 14.23
CA PRO A 75 -6.84 -10.38 15.35
C PRO A 75 -5.36 -10.70 15.15
N GLU A 76 -4.61 -10.85 16.24
CA GLU A 76 -3.21 -11.23 16.16
C GLU A 76 -3.05 -12.59 15.49
N GLY A 77 -2.08 -12.70 14.57
CA GLY A 77 -1.84 -13.91 13.79
C GLY A 77 -2.85 -14.18 12.67
N ALA A 78 -3.89 -13.36 12.51
CA ALA A 78 -4.86 -13.54 11.43
C ALA A 78 -4.22 -13.20 10.07
N VAL A 79 -4.33 -14.14 9.13
CA VAL A 79 -3.94 -13.95 7.73
C VAL A 79 -5.20 -14.10 6.90
N ILE A 80 -5.60 -13.01 6.23
CA ILE A 80 -6.74 -13.05 5.32
C ILE A 80 -6.34 -13.79 4.05
N GLN A 81 -7.10 -14.83 3.71
CA GLN A 81 -6.92 -15.61 2.49
C GLN A 81 -7.89 -15.18 1.38
N ASN A 82 -9.06 -14.64 1.75
CA ASN A 82 -10.08 -14.21 0.79
C ASN A 82 -10.08 -12.68 0.62
N PRO A 83 -9.83 -12.15 -0.60
CA PRO A 83 -9.95 -10.72 -0.91
C PRO A 83 -11.28 -10.07 -0.48
N GLU A 84 -12.39 -10.80 -0.52
CA GLU A 84 -13.73 -10.27 -0.17
C GLU A 84 -13.84 -9.89 1.32
N GLU A 85 -13.06 -10.52 2.20
CA GLU A 85 -13.02 -10.15 3.62
C GLU A 85 -12.40 -8.77 3.82
N LEU A 86 -11.39 -8.42 3.01
CA LEU A 86 -10.75 -7.10 3.05
C LEU A 86 -11.74 -6.01 2.60
N GLU A 87 -12.59 -6.29 1.61
CA GLU A 87 -13.64 -5.35 1.18
C GLU A 87 -14.67 -5.08 2.27
N LYS A 88 -15.08 -6.12 3.02
CA LYS A 88 -16.01 -5.98 4.16
C LYS A 88 -15.45 -5.13 5.29
N ILE A 89 -14.15 -5.27 5.57
CA ILE A 89 -13.46 -4.43 6.56
C ILE A 89 -13.39 -2.98 6.07
N GLY A 90 -13.28 -2.81 4.75
CA GLY A 90 -13.08 -1.51 4.11
C GLY A 90 -11.64 -1.04 4.25
N TYR A 91 -11.26 -0.13 3.36
CA TYR A 91 -9.89 0.37 3.27
C TYR A 91 -9.86 1.81 2.78
N ASP A 92 -8.70 2.43 2.99
CA ASP A 92 -8.35 3.74 2.48
C ASP A 92 -7.00 3.69 1.77
N PHE A 93 -6.85 4.56 0.77
CA PHE A 93 -5.57 4.80 0.12
C PHE A 93 -4.95 6.08 0.65
N TRP A 94 -3.65 6.02 0.91
CA TRP A 94 -2.86 7.16 1.35
C TRP A 94 -1.62 7.29 0.48
N LEU A 95 -1.30 8.53 0.12
CA LEU A 95 -0.01 8.88 -0.46
C LEU A 95 0.88 9.43 0.65
N VAL A 96 2.04 8.79 0.84
CA VAL A 96 3.06 9.23 1.80
C VAL A 96 4.29 9.68 1.02
N GLN A 97 4.76 10.89 1.27
CA GLN A 97 5.93 11.46 0.62
C GLN A 97 6.93 11.90 1.69
N LEU A 98 8.21 11.58 1.46
CA LEU A 98 9.30 12.06 2.29
C LEU A 98 9.68 13.47 1.81
N GLU A 99 9.57 14.45 2.71
CA GLU A 99 10.09 15.81 2.54
C GLU A 99 11.50 15.96 3.11
#